data_AF-A0A7J6WMJ7-F1
#
_entry.id   AF-A0A7J6WMJ7-F1
#
_cell.length_a   1.000
_cell.length_b   1.000
_cell.length_c   1.000
_cell.angle_alpha   90.00
_cell.angle_beta   90.00
_cell.angle_gamma   90.00
#
_symmetry.space_group_name_H-M   'P 1'
#
loop_
_entity.id
_entity.type
_entity.pdbx_description
1 polymer ?
#
loop_
_entity_poly.entity_id
_entity_poly.type
_entity_poly.pdbx_seq_one_letter_code
_entity_poly.pdbx_strand_id
1 'polypeptide(L)'
;MAFNNTTPPTKSGTKRTLHQQSITPISEIAPRIAEAIKPFSIVCEATITAVHHDQGFLYDACTGCTKAVSKRGGSYWCYKCKELVDEPDIRLRIQFEIEDETAKQDITVFEEQAKKLLGKSLNDLLDLSAQENGKTLVNEALDQIVGKRLRFYIRISEFNLTNPDSPPTAQKFSEATEKEAKNPKQN
;
A
#
# COMPACT_ATOMS: atom_id res chain seq x y z
N MET A 1 -21.55 54.65 24.43
CA MET A 1 -21.81 53.44 23.61
C MET A 1 -20.57 52.56 23.74
N ALA A 2 -20.61 51.55 24.61
CA ALA A 2 -19.51 50.65 24.88
C ALA A 2 -19.78 49.33 24.15
N PHE A 3 -18.89 48.92 23.24
CA PHE A 3 -18.96 47.65 22.54
C PHE A 3 -18.13 46.61 23.31
N ASN A 4 -18.82 45.72 24.03
CA ASN A 4 -18.24 44.50 24.60
C ASN A 4 -18.11 43.47 23.48
N ASN A 5 -16.87 43.19 23.05
CA ASN A 5 -16.57 42.05 22.19
C ASN A 5 -16.24 40.82 23.04
N THR A 6 -17.24 39.96 23.24
CA THR A 6 -17.08 38.64 23.86
C THR A 6 -16.49 37.69 22.82
N THR A 7 -15.29 37.17 23.09
CA THR A 7 -14.68 36.07 22.33
C THR A 7 -15.50 34.78 22.45
N PRO A 8 -15.75 34.06 21.34
CA PRO A 8 -16.44 32.77 21.39
C PRO A 8 -15.57 31.67 22.03
N PRO A 9 -16.16 30.71 22.77
CA PRO A 9 -15.41 29.66 23.43
C PRO A 9 -14.77 28.70 22.42
N THR A 10 -13.46 28.52 22.59
CA THR A 10 -12.62 27.55 21.90
C THR A 10 -13.16 26.15 22.16
N LYS A 11 -13.68 25.48 21.13
CA LYS A 11 -14.08 24.07 21.22
C LYS A 11 -12.82 23.22 21.41
N SER A 12 -12.66 22.71 22.62
CA SER A 12 -11.65 21.73 22.99
C SER A 12 -11.85 20.47 22.15
N GLY A 13 -10.89 20.18 21.29
CA GLY A 13 -10.84 18.91 20.55
C GLY A 13 -10.60 17.77 21.54
N THR A 14 -11.58 16.88 21.68
CA THR A 14 -11.45 15.62 22.39
C THR A 14 -10.29 14.83 21.76
N LYS A 15 -9.18 14.69 22.50
CA LYS A 15 -8.05 13.84 22.11
C LYS A 15 -8.59 12.41 21.96
N ARG A 16 -8.73 11.95 20.72
CA ARG A 16 -8.98 10.55 20.41
C ARG A 16 -7.76 9.76 20.90
N THR A 17 -7.94 8.95 21.93
CA THR A 17 -6.95 7.99 22.40
C THR A 17 -6.60 7.07 21.24
N LEU A 18 -5.36 7.18 20.73
CA LEU A 18 -4.87 6.36 19.64
C LEU A 18 -4.83 4.91 20.14
N HIS A 19 -5.75 4.07 19.67
CA HIS A 19 -5.65 2.63 19.89
C HIS A 19 -4.37 2.18 19.18
N GLN A 20 -3.32 1.90 19.93
CA GLN A 20 -2.05 1.42 19.36
C GLN A 20 -2.32 0.01 18.82
N GLN A 21 -2.54 -0.10 17.52
CA GLN A 21 -2.68 -1.41 16.86
C GLN A 21 -1.38 -2.19 17.06
N SER A 22 -1.50 -3.45 17.47
CA SER A 22 -0.36 -4.34 17.67
C SER A 22 0.31 -4.66 16.32
N ILE A 23 1.65 -4.68 16.32
CA ILE A 23 2.44 -5.11 15.17
C ILE A 23 2.34 -6.63 15.07
N THR A 24 1.92 -7.11 13.91
CA THR A 24 1.84 -8.53 13.54
C THR A 24 3.11 -8.92 12.80
N PRO A 25 3.84 -9.96 13.24
CA PRO A 25 4.95 -10.52 12.49
C PRO A 25 4.51 -11.04 11.11
N ILE A 26 5.36 -10.94 10.10
CA ILE A 26 5.01 -11.39 8.74
C ILE A 26 4.66 -12.88 8.71
N SER A 27 5.32 -13.71 9.52
CA SER A 27 5.04 -15.16 9.57
C SER A 27 3.58 -15.50 9.95
N GLU A 28 2.88 -14.58 10.61
CA GLU A 28 1.49 -14.74 11.04
C GLU A 28 0.47 -14.40 9.95
N ILE A 29 0.89 -13.87 8.80
CA ILE A 29 -0.03 -13.44 7.74
C ILE A 29 -0.73 -14.65 7.11
N ALA A 30 0.04 -15.59 6.58
CA ALA A 30 -0.48 -16.80 5.93
C ALA A 30 -1.40 -17.64 6.84
N PRO A 31 -1.03 -17.99 8.10
CA PRO A 31 -1.93 -18.75 8.96
C PRO A 31 -3.22 -17.99 9.29
N ARG A 32 -3.15 -16.67 9.48
CA ARG A 32 -4.36 -15.85 9.70
C ARG A 32 -5.27 -15.80 8.47
N ILE A 33 -4.71 -15.81 7.26
CA ILE A 33 -5.50 -15.90 6.03
C ILE A 33 -6.23 -17.24 5.97
N ALA A 34 -5.54 -18.34 6.29
CA ALA A 34 -6.10 -19.70 6.24
C ALA A 34 -7.29 -19.90 7.20
N GLU A 35 -7.28 -19.24 8.36
CA GLU A 35 -8.35 -19.34 9.37
C GLU A 35 -9.45 -18.28 9.23
N ALA A 36 -9.25 -17.27 8.37
CA ALA A 36 -10.16 -16.13 8.29
C ALA A 36 -11.39 -16.43 7.41
N ILE A 37 -12.56 -16.22 7.99
CA ILE A 37 -13.85 -16.28 7.27
C ILE A 37 -14.23 -14.89 6.71
N LYS A 38 -13.71 -13.82 7.33
CA LYS A 38 -14.01 -12.44 6.96
C LYS A 38 -12.73 -11.65 6.70
N PRO A 39 -12.79 -10.68 5.79
CA PRO A 39 -11.65 -9.81 5.52
C PRO A 39 -11.20 -9.05 6.77
N PHE A 40 -9.88 -8.89 6.94
CA PHE A 40 -9.30 -8.21 8.10
C PHE A 40 -8.15 -7.27 7.70
N SER A 41 -7.66 -6.51 8.68
CA SER A 41 -6.49 -5.64 8.53
C SER A 41 -5.44 -6.02 9.56
N ILE A 42 -4.18 -5.91 9.16
CA ILE A 42 -3.02 -6.12 10.02
C ILE A 42 -2.08 -4.92 9.88
N VAL A 43 -1.20 -4.78 10.86
CA VAL A 43 -0.10 -3.81 10.82
C VAL A 43 1.19 -4.60 10.96
N CYS A 44 2.15 -4.43 10.06
CA CYS A 44 3.49 -5.00 10.18
C CYS A 44 4.56 -3.91 10.09
N GLU A 45 5.74 -4.17 10.64
CA GLU A 45 6.93 -3.34 10.44
C GLU A 45 8.00 -4.16 9.74
N ALA A 46 8.40 -3.73 8.55
CA ALA A 46 9.23 -4.51 7.67
C ALA A 46 10.09 -3.63 6.77
N THR A 47 11.17 -4.20 6.24
CA THR A 47 12.05 -3.56 5.27
C THR A 47 11.64 -4.00 3.87
N ILE A 48 11.60 -3.06 2.92
CA ILE A 48 11.40 -3.41 1.51
C ILE A 48 12.70 -4.01 0.96
N THR A 49 12.64 -5.22 0.43
CA THR A 49 13.83 -5.99 0.02
C THR A 49 13.99 -6.12 -1.48
N ALA A 50 12.89 -6.16 -2.24
CA ALA A 50 12.92 -6.25 -3.70
C ALA A 50 11.64 -5.65 -4.31
N VAL A 51 11.74 -5.07 -5.51
CA VAL A 51 10.58 -4.67 -6.30
C VAL A 51 10.37 -5.65 -7.45
N HIS A 52 9.12 -6.05 -7.69
CA HIS A 52 8.76 -6.99 -8.76
C HIS A 52 8.53 -6.25 -10.08
N HIS A 53 9.60 -6.04 -10.85
CA HIS A 53 9.55 -5.26 -12.11
C HIS A 53 8.73 -5.94 -13.21
N ASP A 54 8.64 -7.27 -13.19
CA ASP A 54 7.87 -8.10 -14.14
C ASP A 54 6.36 -7.87 -14.05
N GLN A 55 5.87 -7.42 -12.88
CA GLN A 55 4.46 -7.10 -12.67
C GLN A 55 4.03 -5.79 -13.34
N GLY A 56 4.99 -4.95 -13.73
CA GLY A 56 4.75 -3.61 -14.26
C GLY A 56 4.19 -2.65 -13.22
N PHE A 57 4.22 -1.36 -13.54
CA PHE A 57 3.78 -0.29 -12.64
C PHE A 57 2.37 0.24 -12.96
N LEU A 58 1.68 -0.38 -13.91
CA LEU A 58 0.36 0.03 -14.40
C LEU A 58 -0.68 -1.06 -14.15
N TYR A 59 -1.94 -0.65 -14.04
CA TYR A 59 -3.08 -1.54 -14.17
C TYR A 59 -4.28 -0.83 -14.78
N ASP A 60 -5.08 -1.60 -15.51
CA ASP A 60 -6.37 -1.16 -16.05
C ASP A 60 -7.42 -1.19 -14.92
N ALA A 61 -8.03 -0.04 -14.64
CA ALA A 61 -8.96 0.16 -13.55
C ALA A 61 -10.37 0.52 -14.04
N CYS A 62 -11.38 0.02 -13.34
CA CYS A 62 -12.77 0.41 -13.55
C CYS A 62 -12.96 1.89 -13.20
N THR A 63 -13.52 2.66 -14.13
CA THR A 63 -13.79 4.10 -13.98
C THR A 63 -14.74 4.41 -12.82
N GLY A 64 -15.68 3.50 -12.50
CA GLY A 64 -16.65 3.67 -11.41
C GLY A 64 -16.14 3.28 -10.01
N CYS A 65 -15.22 2.31 -9.90
CA CYS A 65 -14.85 1.75 -8.59
C CYS A 65 -13.35 1.52 -8.35
N THR A 66 -12.51 1.89 -9.32
CA THR A 66 -11.03 1.86 -9.32
C THR A 66 -10.37 0.48 -9.15
N LYS A 67 -11.16 -0.60 -9.07
CA LYS A 67 -10.67 -1.98 -9.03
C LYS A 67 -10.16 -2.40 -10.39
N ALA A 68 -9.16 -3.29 -10.38
CA ALA A 68 -8.62 -3.88 -11.59
C ALA A 68 -9.72 -4.55 -12.41
N VAL A 69 -9.71 -4.30 -13.72
CA VAL A 69 -10.60 -4.94 -14.68
C VAL A 69 -9.90 -6.08 -15.41
N SER A 70 -10.68 -7.00 -15.96
CA SER A 70 -10.13 -8.10 -16.76
C SER A 70 -10.57 -8.00 -18.20
N LYS A 71 -9.63 -8.15 -19.13
CA LYS A 71 -9.90 -8.14 -20.57
C LYS A 71 -10.66 -9.41 -20.99
N ARG A 72 -11.81 -9.26 -21.63
CA ARG A 72 -12.68 -10.34 -22.14
C ARG A 72 -13.21 -9.97 -23.52
N GLY A 73 -12.83 -10.70 -24.55
CA GLY A 73 -13.43 -10.58 -25.89
C GLY A 73 -13.31 -9.19 -26.54
N GLY A 74 -12.27 -8.42 -26.20
CA GLY A 74 -12.04 -7.07 -26.72
C GLY A 74 -12.49 -5.94 -25.79
N SER A 75 -13.35 -6.22 -24.81
CA SER A 75 -13.80 -5.26 -23.79
C SER A 75 -13.19 -5.58 -22.42
N TYR A 76 -13.35 -4.68 -21.45
CA TYR A 76 -12.98 -4.94 -20.06
C TYR A 76 -14.20 -5.27 -19.20
N TRP A 77 -14.01 -6.12 -18.20
CA TRP A 77 -15.06 -6.51 -17.26
C TRP A 77 -14.65 -6.18 -15.83
N CYS A 78 -15.53 -5.48 -15.10
CA CYS A 78 -15.35 -5.20 -13.68
C CYS A 78 -16.12 -6.22 -12.84
N TYR A 79 -15.42 -7.09 -12.10
CA TYR A 79 -16.08 -8.08 -11.23
C TYR A 79 -16.80 -7.48 -10.03
N LYS A 80 -16.36 -6.31 -9.56
CA LYS A 80 -16.99 -5.62 -8.43
C LYS A 80 -18.31 -4.98 -8.83
N CYS A 81 -18.32 -4.21 -9.93
CA CYS A 81 -19.53 -3.54 -10.43
C CYS A 81 -20.44 -4.48 -11.21
N LYS A 82 -19.90 -5.60 -11.73
CA LYS A 82 -20.59 -6.53 -12.63
C LYS A 82 -21.05 -5.86 -13.93
N GLU A 83 -20.18 -5.05 -14.50
CA GLU A 83 -20.44 -4.28 -15.72
C GLU A 83 -19.24 -4.31 -16.68
N LEU A 84 -19.53 -4.04 -17.95
CA LEU A 84 -18.50 -3.81 -18.97
C LEU A 84 -17.90 -2.42 -18.79
N VAL A 85 -16.60 -2.33 -19.04
CA VAL A 85 -15.84 -1.09 -19.08
C VAL A 85 -15.21 -1.01 -20.46
N ASP A 86 -15.60 0.00 -21.24
CA ASP A 86 -15.09 0.15 -22.60
C ASP A 86 -13.67 0.74 -22.59
N GLU A 87 -13.48 1.82 -21.83
CA GLU A 87 -12.21 2.52 -21.66
C GLU A 87 -11.84 2.54 -20.16
N PRO A 88 -10.94 1.65 -19.71
CA PRO A 88 -10.49 1.65 -18.31
C PRO A 88 -9.53 2.81 -18.05
N ASP A 89 -9.51 3.28 -16.80
CA ASP A 89 -8.49 4.21 -16.32
C ASP A 89 -7.16 3.47 -16.19
N ILE A 90 -6.08 4.03 -16.74
CA ILE A 90 -4.72 3.56 -16.45
C ILE A 90 -4.29 4.14 -15.10
N ARG A 91 -3.94 3.27 -14.14
CA ARG A 91 -3.53 3.69 -12.80
C ARG A 91 -2.22 3.06 -12.37
N LEU A 92 -1.54 3.77 -11.46
CA LEU A 92 -0.28 3.32 -10.88
C LEU A 92 -0.51 2.21 -9.85
N ARG A 93 0.29 1.14 -9.93
CA ARG A 93 0.46 0.13 -8.88
C ARG A 93 1.93 -0.25 -8.74
N ILE A 94 2.33 -0.75 -7.59
CA ILE A 94 3.68 -1.32 -7.39
C ILE A 94 3.54 -2.55 -6.52
N GLN A 95 4.19 -3.64 -6.93
CA GLN A 95 4.32 -4.86 -6.13
C GLN A 95 5.78 -5.02 -5.69
N PHE A 96 5.99 -5.31 -4.42
CA PHE A 96 7.32 -5.45 -3.84
C PHE A 96 7.30 -6.42 -2.65
N GLU A 97 8.46 -6.99 -2.36
CA GLU A 97 8.70 -7.87 -1.21
C GLU A 97 9.04 -7.03 0.02
N ILE A 98 8.43 -7.38 1.16
CA ILE A 98 8.80 -6.88 2.48
C ILE A 98 9.31 -8.02 3.35
N GLU A 99 10.29 -7.74 4.19
CA GLU A 99 10.92 -8.71 5.09
C GLU A 99 11.01 -8.16 6.52
N ASP A 100 10.69 -9.00 7.49
CA ASP A 100 11.01 -8.81 8.91
C ASP A 100 11.85 -9.98 9.42
N GLU A 101 12.12 -10.03 10.73
CA GLU A 101 12.92 -11.11 11.34
C GLU A 101 12.25 -12.50 11.24
N THR A 102 10.98 -12.56 10.85
CA THR A 102 10.17 -13.79 10.87
C THR A 102 9.91 -14.38 9.50
N ALA A 103 9.67 -13.56 8.48
CA ALA A 103 9.35 -14.01 7.14
C ALA A 103 9.40 -12.88 6.09
N LYS A 104 9.19 -13.29 4.83
CA LYS A 104 9.00 -12.42 3.67
C LYS A 104 7.56 -12.45 3.21
N GLN A 105 7.08 -11.35 2.64
CA GLN A 105 5.74 -11.25 2.06
C GLN A 105 5.73 -10.26 0.91
N ASP A 106 5.15 -10.68 -0.21
CA ASP A 106 4.82 -9.77 -1.30
C ASP A 106 3.59 -8.94 -0.97
N ILE A 107 3.65 -7.64 -1.20
CA ILE A 107 2.52 -6.74 -1.04
C ILE A 107 2.36 -5.82 -2.25
N THR A 108 1.15 -5.29 -2.43
CA THR A 108 0.86 -4.29 -3.47
C THR A 108 0.44 -2.96 -2.86
N VAL A 109 0.93 -1.86 -3.41
CA VAL A 109 0.42 -0.49 -3.16
C VAL A 109 -0.19 0.08 -4.43
N PHE A 110 -1.28 0.82 -4.27
CA PHE A 110 -1.95 1.51 -5.38
C PHE A 110 -1.67 3.01 -5.36
N GLU A 111 -1.88 3.63 -6.52
CA GLU A 111 -1.69 5.03 -6.90
C GLU A 111 -1.39 6.02 -5.76
N GLU A 112 -2.33 6.27 -4.84
CA GLU A 112 -2.12 7.26 -3.77
C GLU A 112 -0.93 6.92 -2.87
N GLN A 113 -0.81 5.66 -2.45
CA GLN A 113 0.29 5.19 -1.61
C GLN A 113 1.55 4.97 -2.42
N ALA A 114 1.43 4.47 -3.66
CA ALA A 114 2.56 4.32 -4.58
C ALA A 114 3.27 5.66 -4.83
N LYS A 115 2.50 6.71 -5.13
CA LYS A 115 3.01 8.07 -5.34
C LYS A 115 3.72 8.62 -4.11
N LYS A 116 3.15 8.40 -2.91
CA LYS A 116 3.77 8.82 -1.64
C LYS A 116 5.08 8.07 -1.37
N LEU A 117 5.14 6.78 -1.68
CA LEU A 117 6.30 5.95 -1.41
C LEU A 117 7.47 6.25 -2.35
N LEU A 118 7.17 6.47 -3.64
CA LEU A 118 8.15 6.80 -4.67
C LEU A 118 8.55 8.29 -4.69
N GLY A 119 7.64 9.19 -4.29
CA GLY A 119 7.78 10.62 -4.60
C GLY A 119 7.62 10.93 -6.09
N LYS A 120 7.07 10.00 -6.88
CA LYS A 120 6.83 10.12 -8.33
C LYS A 120 5.38 9.78 -8.66
N SER A 121 4.77 10.57 -9.54
CA SER A 121 3.45 10.33 -10.09
C SER A 121 3.46 9.32 -11.23
N LEU A 122 2.27 8.89 -11.66
CA LEU A 122 2.12 8.08 -12.87
C LEU A 122 2.77 8.74 -14.09
N ASN A 123 2.52 10.03 -14.31
CA ASN A 123 3.06 10.77 -15.44
C ASN A 123 4.60 10.81 -15.41
N ASP A 124 5.21 11.00 -14.23
CA ASP A 124 6.67 10.98 -14.11
C ASP A 124 7.24 9.62 -14.56
N LEU A 125 6.58 8.51 -14.21
CA LEU A 125 7.02 7.17 -14.64
C LEU A 125 6.76 6.93 -16.14
N LEU A 126 5.68 7.46 -16.69
CA LEU A 126 5.41 7.40 -18.13
C LEU A 126 6.45 8.19 -18.92
N ASP A 127 6.81 9.38 -18.45
CA ASP A 127 7.86 10.22 -19.06
C ASP A 127 9.23 9.54 -19.02
N LEU A 128 9.56 8.84 -17.92
CA LEU A 128 10.75 7.99 -17.87
C LEU A 128 10.65 6.83 -18.87
N SER A 129 9.49 6.16 -18.95
CA SER A 129 9.30 5.01 -19.82
C SER A 129 9.41 5.35 -21.32
N ALA A 130 9.15 6.60 -21.71
CA ALA A 130 9.19 7.07 -23.09
C ALA A 130 10.62 7.38 -23.60
N GLN A 131 11.62 7.37 -22.72
CA GLN A 131 13.03 7.61 -23.08
C GLN A 131 13.67 6.36 -23.70
N GLU A 132 14.81 6.55 -24.37
CA GLU A 132 15.53 5.47 -25.08
C GLU A 132 15.89 4.29 -24.17
N ASN A 133 16.26 4.55 -22.91
CA ASN A 133 16.53 3.55 -21.87
C ASN A 133 15.40 3.47 -20.82
N GLY A 134 14.15 3.78 -21.22
CA GLY A 134 13.05 4.02 -20.29
C GLY A 134 12.73 2.86 -19.34
N LYS A 135 12.87 1.61 -19.79
CA LYS A 135 12.71 0.44 -18.91
C LYS A 135 13.70 0.46 -17.74
N THR A 136 14.96 0.75 -18.01
CA THR A 136 16.00 0.83 -16.98
C THR A 136 15.73 1.98 -16.03
N LEU A 137 15.39 3.16 -16.55
CA LEU A 137 15.09 4.34 -15.73
C LEU A 137 13.88 4.13 -14.80
N VAL A 138 12.84 3.47 -15.29
CA VAL A 138 11.67 3.11 -14.46
C VAL A 138 12.09 2.14 -13.35
N ASN A 139 12.83 1.09 -13.68
CA ASN A 139 13.29 0.12 -12.69
C ASN A 139 14.16 0.78 -11.61
N GLU A 140 15.11 1.62 -12.00
CA GLU A 140 15.93 2.42 -11.07
C GLU A 140 15.08 3.32 -10.18
N ALA A 141 14.05 3.98 -10.73
CA ALA A 141 13.15 4.82 -9.97
C ALA A 141 12.31 4.02 -8.97
N LEU A 142 11.88 2.81 -9.32
CA LEU A 142 11.16 1.91 -8.43
C LEU A 142 12.07 1.40 -7.32
N ASP A 143 13.32 1.05 -7.63
CA ASP A 143 14.29 0.48 -6.69
C ASP A 143 14.72 1.46 -5.58
N GLN A 144 14.45 2.76 -5.73
CA GLN A 144 14.70 3.78 -4.69
C GLN A 144 13.95 3.52 -3.36
N ILE A 145 12.96 2.62 -3.36
CA ILE A 145 12.22 2.25 -2.14
C ILE A 145 12.89 1.10 -1.38
N VAL A 146 13.78 0.35 -2.02
CA VAL A 146 14.48 -0.79 -1.41
C VAL A 146 15.35 -0.30 -0.26
N GLY A 147 15.36 -1.05 0.84
CA GLY A 147 16.06 -0.72 2.08
C GLY A 147 15.27 0.19 3.02
N LYS A 148 14.13 0.76 2.62
CA LYS A 148 13.27 1.53 3.52
C LYS A 148 12.55 0.60 4.50
N ARG A 149 12.72 0.84 5.80
CA ARG A 149 11.98 0.17 6.87
C ARG A 149 10.77 1.00 7.27
N LEU A 150 9.58 0.43 7.10
CA LEU A 150 8.31 1.14 7.26
C LEU A 150 7.32 0.29 8.04
N ARG A 151 6.30 0.96 8.58
CA ARG A 151 5.11 0.32 9.11
C ARG A 151 4.03 0.28 8.03
N PHE A 152 3.57 -0.91 7.66
CA PHE A 152 2.54 -1.12 6.64
C PHE A 152 1.20 -1.50 7.28
N TYR A 153 0.13 -0.85 6.83
CA TYR A 153 -1.25 -1.16 7.19
C TYR A 153 -1.85 -1.99 6.06
N ILE A 154 -1.80 -3.31 6.20
CA ILE A 154 -2.16 -4.26 5.15
C ILE A 154 -3.61 -4.70 5.32
N ARG A 155 -4.34 -4.73 4.21
CA ARG A 155 -5.71 -5.18 4.12
C ARG A 155 -5.78 -6.52 3.39
N ILE A 156 -6.24 -7.55 4.12
CA ILE A 156 -6.50 -8.89 3.58
C ILE A 156 -7.95 -8.95 3.09
N SER A 157 -8.16 -8.70 1.80
CA SER A 157 -9.50 -8.63 1.20
C SER A 157 -10.14 -10.01 0.98
N GLU A 158 -11.42 -10.06 0.62
CA GLU A 158 -12.09 -11.31 0.23
C GLU A 158 -11.35 -12.04 -0.90
N PHE A 159 -10.72 -11.28 -1.80
CA PHE A 159 -9.90 -11.84 -2.87
C PHE A 159 -8.70 -12.61 -2.34
N ASN A 160 -8.05 -12.12 -1.29
CA ASN A 160 -6.91 -12.80 -0.68
C ASN A 160 -7.34 -14.06 0.09
N LEU A 161 -8.57 -14.10 0.62
CA LEU A 161 -9.11 -15.30 1.27
C LEU A 161 -9.40 -16.42 0.26
N THR A 162 -9.82 -16.07 -0.96
CA THR A 162 -10.07 -17.04 -2.04
C THR A 162 -8.84 -17.33 -2.90
N ASN A 163 -7.82 -16.49 -2.82
CA ASN A 163 -6.53 -16.63 -3.53
C ASN A 163 -5.39 -16.34 -2.53
N PRO A 164 -5.06 -17.29 -1.65
CA PRO A 164 -4.09 -17.07 -0.55
C PRO A 164 -2.70 -16.61 -1.00
N ASP A 165 -2.28 -17.04 -2.20
CA ASP A 165 -0.99 -16.66 -2.78
C ASP A 165 -0.97 -15.25 -3.38
N SER A 166 -2.13 -14.57 -3.45
CA SER A 166 -2.21 -13.23 -4.01
C SER A 166 -1.65 -12.18 -3.04
N PRO A 167 -0.77 -11.27 -3.51
CA PRO A 167 -0.20 -10.22 -2.66
C PRO A 167 -1.30 -9.34 -2.04
N PRO A 168 -1.37 -9.23 -0.70
CA PRO A 168 -2.32 -8.34 -0.06
C PRO A 168 -1.95 -6.86 -0.28
N THR A 169 -2.92 -5.98 -0.06
CA THR A 169 -2.75 -4.55 -0.35
C THR A 169 -2.35 -3.77 0.89
N ALA A 170 -1.27 -3.00 0.84
CA ALA A 170 -0.99 -1.97 1.84
C ALA A 170 -1.85 -0.72 1.57
N GLN A 171 -2.79 -0.44 2.46
CA GLN A 171 -3.68 0.73 2.36
C GLN A 171 -3.00 2.03 2.79
N LYS A 172 -1.98 1.91 3.64
CA LYS A 172 -1.22 3.02 4.19
C LYS A 172 0.14 2.51 4.65
N PHE A 173 1.12 3.41 4.71
CA PHE A 173 2.34 3.21 5.47
C PHE A 173 2.66 4.42 6.35
N SER A 174 3.55 4.23 7.32
CA SER A 174 4.16 5.28 8.13
C SER A 174 5.60 4.92 8.45
N GLU A 175 6.33 5.85 9.07
CA GLU A 175 7.64 5.56 9.66
C GLU A 175 7.52 4.40 10.66
N ALA A 176 8.50 3.49 10.63
CA ALA A 176 8.62 2.43 11.63
C ALA A 176 9.11 3.02 12.96
N THR A 177 8.69 2.45 14.08
CA THR A 177 9.26 2.85 15.37
C THR A 177 10.71 2.38 15.48
N GLU A 178 11.61 3.27 15.89
CA GLU A 178 12.97 2.88 16.27
C GLU A 178 12.87 1.83 17.39
N LYS A 179 13.49 0.66 17.18
CA LYS A 179 13.67 -0.29 18.29
C LYS A 179 14.69 0.35 19.22
N GLU A 180 14.32 0.66 20.46
CA GLU A 180 15.30 0.99 21.49
C GLU A 180 16.35 -0.14 21.51
N ALA A 181 17.59 0.18 21.13
CA ALA A 181 18.68 -0.75 21.26
C ALA A 181 18.80 -1.11 22.74
N LYS A 182 18.46 -2.36 23.10
CA LYS A 182 18.73 -2.89 24.43
C LYS A 182 20.24 -2.82 24.63
N ASN A 183 20.69 -1.79 25.32
CA ASN A 183 22.07 -1.64 25.75
C ASN A 183 22.41 -2.88 26.60
N PRO A 184 23.34 -3.76 26.17
CA PRO A 184 23.77 -4.86 27.01
C PRO A 184 24.48 -4.22 28.22
N LYS A 185 23.81 -4.26 29.38
CA LYS A 185 24.42 -3.88 30.65
C LYS A 185 25.69 -4.72 30.80
N GLN A 186 26.83 -4.07 30.65
CA GLN A 186 28.13 -4.63 31.01
C GLN A 186 28.11 -4.89 32.51
N ASN A 187 28.54 -6.11 32.83
CA ASN A 187 28.70 -6.73 34.13
C ASN A 187 29.48 -5.85 35.12
#